data_AF-A0A7K0BNW5-F1
#
_entry.id   AF-A0A7K0BNW5-F1
#
_cell.length_a   1.000
_cell.length_b   1.000
_cell.length_c   1.000
_cell.angle_alpha   90.00
_cell.angle_beta   90.00
_cell.angle_gamma   90.00
#
_symmetry.space_group_name_H-M   'P 1'
#
loop_
_entity.id
_entity.type
_entity.pdbx_description
1 polymer ?
#
loop_
_entity_poly.entity_id
_entity_poly.type
_entity_poly.pdbx_seq_one_letter_code
_entity_poly.pdbx_strand_id
1 'polypeptide(L)'
;MVGTVNVTLLLSLAGRVPPPPDLPPGPPPPRPDAGPLGERLDTWARSRGLVLGDPTASALGRARCDRLAARLFPVAPLGRVELAARWLVWAFALDDALDTAPLGDSATAVHDLYENLLTALRRDRPRPGAQPLETALVELWQQTAPGFSRVWRHRFVQHMQEHQVGCAEEAVNRRVGKTPSPAGYPGLRRRASAPFLYDLVEPTLGIELPPRLPLTPGWKALVEGTADLVAWSNDVVSHREEAARGDTHNHVAVLGAAHGLTAGPSLDAVAGRIAARAEEVTAAVKAVHGSLDRLGFSAAEQADIARIMKVVRDAPRAHLEWLWESGRYRTAQRTVAQHVPEPHVPEPHVPEQHVPERHEPGQYEPEQYEPEQYDGLLSVSLSRVD
;
A
#
# COMPACT_ATOMS: atom_id res chain seq x y z
N MET A 1 -19.59 -7.87 -14.43
CA MET A 1 -18.17 -7.49 -14.63
C MET A 1 -17.73 -6.70 -13.40
N VAL A 2 -17.00 -7.35 -12.50
CA VAL A 2 -16.56 -6.79 -11.21
C VAL A 2 -15.40 -5.85 -11.49
N GLY A 3 -15.54 -4.58 -11.12
CA GLY A 3 -14.56 -3.53 -11.38
C GLY A 3 -13.21 -3.84 -10.72
N THR A 4 -12.24 -4.25 -11.53
CA THR A 4 -10.84 -4.10 -11.20
C THR A 4 -10.57 -2.60 -11.11
N VAL A 5 -10.45 -2.05 -9.91
CA VAL A 5 -9.98 -0.67 -9.75
C VAL A 5 -8.62 -0.59 -10.44
N ASN A 6 -8.55 0.26 -11.46
CA ASN A 6 -7.32 0.47 -12.19
C ASN A 6 -6.35 1.22 -11.27
N VAL A 7 -5.41 0.53 -10.64
CA VAL A 7 -4.37 1.14 -9.78
C VAL A 7 -3.59 2.25 -10.52
N THR A 8 -3.60 2.25 -11.85
CA THR A 8 -3.09 3.37 -12.67
C THR A 8 -3.81 4.70 -12.38
N LEU A 9 -5.09 4.67 -11.95
CA LEU A 9 -5.82 5.85 -11.48
C LEU A 9 -5.26 6.34 -10.13
N LEU A 10 -4.88 5.45 -9.21
CA LEU A 10 -4.21 5.84 -7.96
C LEU A 10 -2.82 6.43 -8.22
N LEU A 11 -2.07 5.87 -9.17
CA LEU A 11 -0.78 6.42 -9.62
C LEU A 11 -0.95 7.81 -10.28
N SER A 12 -2.02 8.01 -11.05
CA SER A 12 -2.38 9.32 -11.62
C SER A 12 -2.73 10.34 -10.53
N LEU A 13 -3.40 9.93 -9.45
CA LEU A 13 -3.71 10.78 -8.30
C LEU A 13 -2.47 11.16 -7.48
N ALA A 14 -1.52 10.23 -7.29
CA ALA A 14 -0.22 10.55 -6.66
C ALA A 14 0.62 11.52 -7.50
N GLY A 15 0.44 11.53 -8.83
CA GLY A 15 1.02 12.51 -9.75
C GLY A 15 0.44 13.92 -9.65
N ARG A 16 -0.66 14.14 -8.91
CA ARG A 16 -1.30 15.46 -8.73
C ARG A 16 -0.68 16.30 -7.61
N VAL A 17 0.28 15.77 -6.86
CA VAL A 17 1.16 16.58 -6.01
C VAL A 17 2.28 17.09 -6.92
N PRO A 18 2.23 18.35 -7.40
CA PRO A 18 3.22 18.82 -8.37
C PRO A 18 4.62 18.77 -7.74
N PRO A 19 5.65 18.39 -8.52
CA PRO A 19 7.03 18.54 -8.08
C PRO A 19 7.32 20.03 -7.77
N PRO A 20 8.29 20.34 -6.89
CA PRO A 20 8.80 21.70 -6.78
C PRO A 20 9.24 22.19 -8.17
N PRO A 21 9.20 23.51 -8.46
CA PRO A 21 9.61 24.06 -9.75
C PRO A 21 11.05 23.71 -10.15
N ASP A 22 11.88 23.29 -9.19
CA ASP A 22 13.31 23.01 -9.38
C ASP A 22 13.66 21.53 -9.65
N LEU A 23 12.67 20.63 -9.86
CA LEU A 23 12.91 19.20 -10.11
C LEU A 23 12.24 18.70 -11.40
N PRO A 24 12.93 17.87 -12.22
CA PRO A 24 12.36 17.32 -13.44
C PRO A 24 11.15 16.41 -13.15
N PRO A 25 10.13 16.39 -14.03
CA PRO A 25 8.97 15.52 -13.89
C PRO A 25 9.32 14.04 -14.16
N GLY A 26 8.85 13.13 -13.31
CA GLY A 26 9.00 11.67 -13.46
C GLY A 26 9.56 10.98 -12.22
N PRO A 27 9.41 9.66 -12.09
CA PRO A 27 10.10 8.92 -11.02
C PRO A 27 11.61 8.98 -11.30
N PRO A 28 12.46 9.15 -10.27
CA PRO A 28 13.90 9.11 -10.46
C PRO A 28 14.30 7.75 -11.05
N PRO A 29 15.34 7.68 -11.90
CA PRO A 29 15.85 6.41 -12.37
C PRO A 29 16.24 5.52 -11.18
N PRO A 30 16.07 4.19 -11.28
CA PRO A 30 16.45 3.29 -10.21
C PRO A 30 17.92 3.49 -9.85
N ARG A 31 18.22 3.48 -8.55
CA ARG A 31 19.60 3.62 -8.07
C ARG A 31 20.50 2.53 -8.70
N PRO A 32 21.65 2.91 -9.30
CA PRO A 32 22.49 1.98 -10.07
C PRO A 32 23.16 0.90 -9.21
N ASP A 33 23.27 1.12 -7.90
CA ASP A 33 23.88 0.21 -6.92
C ASP A 33 22.85 -0.68 -6.18
N ALA A 34 21.60 -0.73 -6.65
CA ALA A 34 20.53 -1.49 -6.01
C ALA A 34 20.68 -3.02 -6.11
N GLY A 35 21.45 -3.53 -7.08
CA GLY A 35 21.51 -4.96 -7.40
C GLY A 35 21.80 -5.85 -6.18
N PRO A 36 22.89 -5.64 -5.45
CA PRO A 36 23.24 -6.48 -4.30
C PRO A 36 22.43 -6.19 -3.03
N LEU A 37 21.54 -5.18 -3.02
CA LEU A 37 20.76 -4.79 -1.83
C LEU A 37 19.76 -5.89 -1.42
N GLY A 38 19.05 -6.45 -2.38
CA GLY A 38 18.04 -7.49 -2.13
C GLY A 38 18.66 -8.75 -1.53
N GLU A 39 19.78 -9.24 -2.09
CA GLU A 39 20.46 -10.45 -1.61
C GLU A 39 20.98 -10.29 -0.17
N ARG A 40 21.55 -9.12 0.16
CA ARG A 40 22.00 -8.82 1.53
C ARG A 40 20.84 -8.73 2.49
N LEU A 41 19.73 -8.11 2.08
CA LEU A 41 18.52 -8.00 2.89
C LEU A 41 17.92 -9.39 3.18
N ASP A 42 17.77 -10.23 2.17
CA ASP A 42 17.25 -11.60 2.30
C ASP A 42 18.15 -12.47 3.17
N THR A 43 19.46 -12.32 3.04
CA THR A 43 20.44 -13.01 3.89
C THR A 43 20.33 -12.57 5.34
N TRP A 44 20.23 -11.26 5.58
CA TRP A 44 20.04 -10.72 6.92
C TRP A 44 18.73 -11.21 7.55
N ALA A 45 17.60 -11.09 6.84
CA ALA A 45 16.28 -11.47 7.34
C ALA A 45 16.20 -12.95 7.74
N ARG A 46 16.81 -13.84 6.94
CA ARG A 46 16.93 -15.27 7.26
C ARG A 46 17.85 -15.52 8.45
N SER A 47 19.02 -14.86 8.49
CA SER A 47 19.98 -15.01 9.59
C SER A 47 19.43 -14.57 10.95
N ARG A 48 18.36 -13.78 10.95
CA ARG A 48 17.64 -13.32 12.15
C ARG A 48 16.37 -14.09 12.42
N GLY A 49 16.01 -15.07 11.58
CA GLY A 49 14.80 -15.86 11.76
C GLY A 49 13.50 -15.08 11.55
N LEU A 50 13.55 -13.90 10.90
CA LEU A 50 12.35 -13.14 10.52
C LEU A 50 11.67 -13.75 9.29
N VAL A 51 12.46 -14.31 8.38
CA VAL A 51 11.98 -15.09 7.25
C VAL A 51 12.47 -16.52 7.40
N LEU A 52 11.53 -17.47 7.49
CA LEU A 52 11.82 -18.89 7.55
C LEU A 52 11.74 -19.51 6.15
N GLY A 53 12.71 -20.37 5.82
CA GLY A 53 12.73 -21.07 4.53
C GLY A 53 13.09 -20.19 3.33
N ASP A 54 12.50 -20.49 2.18
CA ASP A 54 12.71 -19.76 0.93
C ASP A 54 12.01 -18.37 0.98
N PRO A 55 12.76 -17.26 0.86
CA PRO A 55 12.18 -15.91 0.82
C PRO A 55 11.13 -15.73 -0.28
N THR A 56 11.25 -16.42 -1.41
CA THR A 56 10.27 -16.32 -2.50
C THR A 56 8.95 -17.01 -2.15
N ALA A 57 8.97 -17.93 -1.18
CA ALA A 57 7.79 -18.62 -0.68
C ALA A 57 7.07 -17.86 0.45
N SER A 58 7.75 -16.97 1.18
CA SER A 58 7.13 -16.15 2.23
C SER A 58 6.56 -14.83 1.68
N ALA A 59 5.46 -14.34 2.27
CA ALA A 59 4.90 -13.03 1.92
C ALA A 59 5.90 -11.89 2.18
N LEU A 60 6.69 -12.01 3.26
CA LEU A 60 7.71 -11.05 3.66
C LEU A 60 8.90 -10.99 2.68
N GLY A 61 9.41 -12.14 2.20
CA GLY A 61 10.48 -12.11 1.19
C GLY A 61 9.97 -11.63 -0.18
N ARG A 62 8.75 -12.02 -0.58
CA ARG A 62 8.07 -11.47 -1.77
C ARG A 62 7.74 -9.98 -1.65
N ALA A 63 7.76 -9.42 -0.44
CA ALA A 63 7.52 -8.01 -0.21
C ALA A 63 8.60 -7.14 -0.86
N ARG A 64 9.84 -7.62 -1.02
CA ARG A 64 10.92 -6.85 -1.68
C ARG A 64 11.10 -5.43 -1.10
N CYS A 65 11.24 -5.37 0.22
CA CYS A 65 11.42 -4.12 0.96
C CYS A 65 12.67 -3.33 0.55
N ASP A 66 13.68 -4.00 -0.03
CA ASP A 66 14.83 -3.39 -0.68
C ASP A 66 14.41 -2.38 -1.76
N ARG A 67 13.39 -2.73 -2.54
CA ARG A 67 12.91 -1.89 -3.65
C ARG A 67 12.06 -0.72 -3.16
N LEU A 68 11.31 -0.90 -2.07
CA LEU A 68 10.59 0.22 -1.43
C LEU A 68 11.58 1.23 -0.85
N ALA A 69 12.58 0.75 -0.09
CA ALA A 69 13.63 1.61 0.47
C ALA A 69 14.40 2.35 -0.63
N ALA A 70 14.74 1.67 -1.73
CA ALA A 70 15.41 2.29 -2.87
C ALA A 70 14.59 3.41 -3.52
N ARG A 71 13.25 3.30 -3.57
CA ARG A 71 12.35 4.34 -4.09
C ARG A 71 12.20 5.52 -3.13
N LEU A 72 12.10 5.24 -1.83
CA LEU A 72 12.00 6.28 -0.80
C LEU A 72 13.28 7.11 -0.71
N PHE A 73 14.44 6.48 -0.90
CA PHE A 73 15.75 7.07 -0.65
C PHE A 73 16.69 6.93 -1.86
N PRO A 74 16.35 7.50 -3.03
CA PRO A 74 17.09 7.28 -4.27
C PRO A 74 18.52 7.84 -4.25
N VAL A 75 18.77 8.85 -3.41
CA VAL A 75 20.06 9.56 -3.32
C VAL A 75 20.78 9.38 -1.99
N ALA A 76 20.22 8.60 -1.06
CA ALA A 76 20.86 8.36 0.23
C ALA A 76 21.98 7.30 0.12
N PRO A 77 23.00 7.34 0.99
CA PRO A 77 24.07 6.35 1.02
C PRO A 77 23.52 4.91 1.13
N LEU A 78 24.07 3.98 0.34
CA LEU A 78 23.54 2.61 0.22
C LEU A 78 23.39 1.91 1.58
N GLY A 79 24.38 2.05 2.47
CA GLY A 79 24.32 1.44 3.80
C GLY A 79 23.15 1.94 4.65
N ARG A 80 22.75 3.22 4.51
CA ARG A 80 21.58 3.77 5.21
C ARG A 80 20.28 3.29 4.59
N VAL A 81 20.24 3.14 3.26
CA VAL A 81 19.08 2.58 2.57
C VAL A 81 18.88 1.10 2.90
N GLU A 82 19.98 0.36 3.06
CA GLU A 82 19.92 -1.01 3.56
C GLU A 82 19.37 -1.08 4.98
N LEU A 83 19.81 -0.20 5.88
CA LEU A 83 19.26 -0.13 7.23
C LEU A 83 17.75 0.20 7.21
N ALA A 84 17.32 1.13 6.36
CA ALA A 84 15.89 1.43 6.16
C ALA A 84 15.11 0.22 5.62
N ALA A 85 15.69 -0.53 4.67
CA ALA A 85 15.07 -1.74 4.14
C ALA A 85 14.92 -2.83 5.21
N ARG A 86 15.91 -2.99 6.10
CA ARG A 86 15.84 -3.93 7.24
C ARG A 86 14.76 -3.52 8.25
N TRP A 87 14.60 -2.23 8.52
CA TRP A 87 13.49 -1.71 9.33
C TRP A 87 12.12 -1.99 8.70
N LEU A 88 11.99 -1.85 7.38
CA LEU A 88 10.76 -2.20 6.67
C LEU A 88 10.45 -3.71 6.79
N VAL A 89 11.46 -4.58 6.63
CA VAL A 89 11.30 -6.03 6.85
C VAL A 89 10.86 -6.32 8.28
N TRP A 90 11.50 -5.68 9.26
CA TRP A 90 11.16 -5.85 10.67
C TRP A 90 9.72 -5.39 10.97
N ALA A 91 9.30 -4.25 10.43
CA ALA A 91 7.94 -3.74 10.60
C ALA A 91 6.89 -4.66 9.97
N PHE A 92 7.13 -5.20 8.78
CA PHE A 92 6.23 -6.19 8.17
C PHE A 92 6.24 -7.53 8.90
N ALA A 93 7.36 -7.95 9.50
CA ALA A 93 7.40 -9.14 10.35
C ALA A 93 6.60 -8.94 11.65
N LEU A 94 6.62 -7.74 12.20
CA LEU A 94 5.81 -7.37 13.37
C LEU A 94 4.32 -7.37 13.01
N ASP A 95 3.95 -6.78 11.87
CA ASP A 95 2.60 -6.78 11.30
C ASP A 95 2.07 -8.22 11.10
N ASP A 96 2.85 -9.08 10.41
CA ASP A 96 2.52 -10.49 10.20
C ASP A 96 2.30 -11.23 11.54
N ALA A 97 3.09 -10.93 12.57
CA ALA A 97 2.90 -11.51 13.90
C ALA A 97 1.61 -11.01 14.57
N LEU A 98 1.31 -9.72 14.45
CA LEU A 98 0.12 -9.06 15.02
C LEU A 98 -1.19 -9.54 14.38
N ASP A 99 -1.16 -10.12 13.19
CA ASP A 99 -2.32 -10.72 12.54
C ASP A 99 -2.61 -12.17 12.97
N THR A 100 -1.70 -12.79 13.73
CA THR A 100 -1.83 -14.19 14.16
C THR A 100 -2.23 -14.32 15.63
N ALA A 101 -3.03 -15.33 15.96
CA ALA A 101 -3.35 -15.63 17.36
C ALA A 101 -2.07 -16.00 18.14
N PRO A 102 -1.91 -15.55 19.39
CA PRO A 102 -2.89 -14.80 20.20
C PRO A 102 -2.84 -13.27 20.02
N LEU A 103 -1.95 -12.72 19.20
CA LEU A 103 -1.79 -11.26 19.06
C LEU A 103 -2.95 -10.63 18.31
N GLY A 104 -3.46 -11.31 17.27
CA GLY A 104 -4.55 -10.82 16.44
C GLY A 104 -5.88 -10.62 17.15
N ASP A 105 -6.08 -11.25 18.31
CA ASP A 105 -7.33 -11.24 19.07
C ASP A 105 -7.16 -10.94 20.57
N SER A 106 -5.94 -10.61 21.05
CA SER A 106 -5.70 -10.29 22.46
C SER A 106 -4.87 -9.01 22.64
N ALA A 107 -5.53 -7.93 23.07
CA ALA A 107 -4.86 -6.69 23.48
C ALA A 107 -3.84 -6.91 24.60
N THR A 108 -4.06 -7.87 25.51
CA THR A 108 -3.08 -8.23 26.54
C THR A 108 -1.81 -8.81 25.91
N ALA A 109 -1.95 -9.73 24.94
CA ALA A 109 -0.79 -10.29 24.25
C ALA A 109 -0.03 -9.20 23.46
N VAL A 110 -0.75 -8.27 22.82
CA VAL A 110 -0.15 -7.10 22.17
C VAL A 110 0.61 -6.26 23.20
N HIS A 111 0.01 -5.94 24.34
CA HIS A 111 0.67 -5.17 25.39
C HIS A 111 1.95 -5.85 25.88
N ASP A 112 1.91 -7.15 26.16
CA ASP A 112 3.06 -7.93 26.62
C ASP A 112 4.19 -7.94 25.58
N LEU A 113 3.86 -8.08 24.29
CA LEU A 113 4.84 -7.99 23.20
C LEU A 113 5.55 -6.62 23.22
N TYR A 114 4.79 -5.52 23.22
CA TYR A 114 5.37 -4.18 23.19
C TYR A 114 6.14 -3.83 24.46
N GLU A 115 5.69 -4.27 25.64
CA GLU A 115 6.45 -4.08 26.87
C GLU A 115 7.84 -4.73 26.77
N ASN A 116 7.93 -5.93 26.19
CA ASN A 116 9.22 -6.58 25.93
C ASN A 116 10.07 -5.79 24.93
N LEU A 117 9.51 -5.39 23.79
CA LEU A 117 10.22 -4.62 22.75
C LEU A 117 10.74 -3.28 23.30
N LEU A 118 9.87 -2.51 23.96
CA LEU A 118 10.22 -1.20 24.54
C LEU A 118 11.21 -1.34 25.70
N THR A 119 11.15 -2.42 26.48
CA THR A 119 12.13 -2.71 27.52
C THR A 119 13.49 -3.06 26.90
N ALA A 120 13.53 -3.82 25.81
CA ALA A 120 14.75 -4.16 25.11
C ALA A 120 15.45 -2.91 24.54
N LEU A 121 14.69 -1.98 23.95
CA LEU A 121 15.20 -0.67 23.50
C LEU A 121 15.80 0.15 24.65
N ARG A 122 15.13 0.19 25.80
CA ARG A 122 15.61 0.91 27.00
C ARG A 122 16.90 0.30 27.57
N ARG A 123 17.04 -1.02 27.51
CA ARG A 123 18.20 -1.75 28.02
C ARG A 123 19.34 -1.86 26.99
N ASP A 124 19.07 -1.53 25.74
CA ASP A 124 19.95 -1.73 24.59
C ASP A 124 20.48 -3.17 24.47
N ARG A 125 19.64 -4.15 24.83
CA ARG A 125 19.92 -5.59 24.76
C ARG A 125 18.64 -6.41 24.77
N PRO A 126 18.57 -7.53 24.04
CA PRO A 126 17.45 -8.46 24.14
C PRO A 126 17.46 -9.18 25.50
N ARG A 127 16.30 -9.69 25.91
CA ARG A 127 16.16 -10.55 27.08
C ARG A 127 16.69 -11.97 26.80
N PRO A 128 17.09 -12.74 27.83
CA PRO A 128 17.39 -14.15 27.65
C PRO A 128 16.19 -14.89 27.03
N GLY A 129 16.42 -15.66 25.96
CA GLY A 129 15.34 -16.35 25.23
C GLY A 129 14.45 -15.43 24.38
N ALA A 130 14.92 -14.22 24.05
CA ALA A 130 14.22 -13.31 23.14
C ALA A 130 13.88 -13.98 21.81
N GLN A 131 12.70 -13.62 21.29
CA GLN A 131 12.27 -14.04 19.96
C GLN A 131 13.00 -13.25 18.86
N PRO A 132 13.00 -13.75 17.60
CA PRO A 132 13.58 -13.07 16.45
C PRO A 132 13.29 -11.57 16.35
N LEU A 133 12.03 -11.16 16.54
CA LEU A 133 11.60 -9.76 16.46
C LEU A 133 12.33 -8.87 17.46
N GLU A 134 12.47 -9.29 18.71
CA GLU A 134 13.13 -8.50 19.75
C GLU A 134 14.64 -8.41 19.51
N THR A 135 15.28 -9.52 19.10
CA THR A 135 16.71 -9.54 18.80
C THR A 135 17.04 -8.62 17.61
N ALA A 136 16.26 -8.70 16.54
CA ALA A 136 16.43 -7.84 15.38
C ALA A 136 16.16 -6.37 15.70
N LEU A 137 15.17 -6.06 16.53
CA LEU A 137 14.86 -4.69 16.96
C LEU A 137 16.07 -4.04 17.64
N VAL A 138 16.71 -4.74 18.58
CA VAL A 138 17.87 -4.20 19.30
C VAL A 138 19.04 -3.96 18.34
N GLU A 139 19.33 -4.90 17.45
CA GLU A 139 20.40 -4.72 16.45
C GLU A 139 20.14 -3.50 15.56
N LEU A 140 18.91 -3.31 15.08
CA LEU A 140 18.54 -2.18 14.25
C LEU A 140 18.65 -0.87 15.04
N TRP A 141 18.18 -0.87 16.28
CA TRP A 141 18.26 0.29 17.16
C TRP A 141 19.71 0.71 17.43
N GLN A 142 20.62 -0.24 17.68
CA GLN A 142 22.05 0.01 17.86
C GLN A 142 22.72 0.62 16.63
N GLN A 143 22.18 0.39 15.43
CA GLN A 143 22.67 1.00 14.19
C GLN A 143 22.01 2.34 13.88
N THR A 144 20.80 2.59 14.38
CA THR A 144 20.00 3.77 14.05
C THR A 144 20.13 4.89 15.08
N ALA A 145 20.05 4.57 16.37
CA ALA A 145 19.98 5.57 17.43
C ALA A 145 21.27 6.35 17.70
N PRO A 146 22.48 5.78 17.52
CA PRO A 146 23.72 6.55 17.68
C PRO A 146 23.75 7.76 16.75
N GLY A 147 24.15 8.92 17.27
CA GLY A 147 24.18 10.18 16.52
C GLY A 147 22.89 11.01 16.56
N PHE A 148 21.76 10.44 17.01
CA PHE A 148 20.50 11.16 17.17
C PHE A 148 20.25 11.59 18.63
N SER A 149 19.57 12.72 18.81
CA SER A 149 19.31 13.30 20.12
C SER A 149 18.37 12.46 20.98
N ARG A 150 18.34 12.76 22.28
CA ARG A 150 17.35 12.18 23.20
C ARG A 150 15.91 12.54 22.82
N VAL A 151 15.71 13.70 22.19
CA VAL A 151 14.38 14.16 21.76
C VAL A 151 13.88 13.29 20.61
N TRP A 152 14.72 13.05 19.60
CA TRP A 152 14.40 12.15 18.49
C TRP A 152 14.11 10.72 18.99
N ARG A 153 14.99 10.18 19.85
CA ARG A 153 14.81 8.82 20.40
C ARG A 153 13.52 8.69 21.22
N HIS A 154 13.16 9.73 21.97
CA HIS A 154 11.90 9.75 22.71
C HIS A 154 10.70 9.75 21.76
N ARG A 155 10.72 10.57 20.70
CA ARG A 155 9.66 10.59 19.67
C ARG A 155 9.45 9.22 19.02
N PHE A 156 10.54 8.55 18.63
CA PHE A 156 10.49 7.19 18.08
C PHE A 156 9.78 6.20 19.02
N VAL A 157 10.16 6.22 20.31
CA VAL A 157 9.53 5.38 21.34
C VAL A 157 8.05 5.72 21.53
N GLN A 158 7.68 7.00 21.50
CA GLN A 158 6.28 7.43 21.58
C GLN A 158 5.47 6.89 20.40
N HIS A 159 5.97 6.97 19.17
CA HIS A 159 5.27 6.41 18.02
C HIS A 159 5.19 4.87 18.05
N MET A 160 6.16 4.17 18.65
CA MET A 160 6.01 2.73 18.94
C MET A 160 4.88 2.45 19.94
N GLN A 161 4.72 3.28 20.97
CA GLN A 161 3.61 3.18 21.93
C GLN A 161 2.26 3.50 21.27
N GLU A 162 2.22 4.47 20.35
CA GLU A 162 1.02 4.73 19.56
C GLU A 162 0.63 3.53 18.68
N HIS A 163 1.64 2.87 18.08
CA HIS A 163 1.43 1.63 17.33
C HIS A 163 0.85 0.52 18.19
N GLN A 164 1.41 0.30 19.38
CA GLN A 164 0.86 -0.61 20.37
C GLN A 164 -0.63 -0.36 20.65
N VAL A 165 -1.01 0.90 20.89
CA VAL A 165 -2.40 1.28 21.19
C VAL A 165 -3.31 0.99 20.00
N GLY A 166 -2.87 1.32 18.78
CA GLY A 166 -3.60 1.01 17.55
C GLY A 166 -3.85 -0.50 17.38
N CYS A 167 -2.79 -1.30 17.42
CA CYS A 167 -2.89 -2.75 17.24
C CYS A 167 -3.71 -3.43 18.34
N ALA A 168 -3.62 -2.96 19.59
CA ALA A 168 -4.44 -3.47 20.69
C ALA A 168 -5.94 -3.17 20.47
N GLU A 169 -6.27 -1.99 19.94
CA GLU A 169 -7.64 -1.64 19.57
C GLU A 169 -8.16 -2.52 18.42
N GLU A 170 -7.35 -2.78 17.39
CA GLU A 170 -7.69 -3.71 16.30
C GLU A 170 -7.90 -5.14 16.83
N ALA A 171 -7.04 -5.62 17.73
CA ALA A 171 -7.19 -6.94 18.33
C ALA A 171 -8.51 -7.06 19.13
N VAL A 172 -8.89 -6.03 19.88
CA VAL A 172 -10.20 -5.99 20.57
C VAL A 172 -11.33 -6.00 19.56
N ASN A 173 -11.27 -5.15 18.54
CA ASN A 173 -12.29 -5.06 17.50
C ASN A 173 -12.49 -6.40 16.79
N ARG A 174 -11.40 -7.09 16.40
CA ARG A 174 -11.43 -8.44 15.81
C ARG A 174 -12.12 -9.43 16.76
N ARG A 175 -11.73 -9.44 18.04
CA ARG A 175 -12.29 -10.35 19.05
C ARG A 175 -13.80 -10.16 19.27
N VAL A 176 -14.30 -8.92 19.25
CA VAL A 176 -15.72 -8.63 19.48
C VAL A 176 -16.54 -8.48 18.19
N GLY A 177 -15.94 -8.69 17.03
CA GLY A 177 -16.59 -8.53 15.71
C GLY A 177 -17.04 -7.10 15.43
N LYS A 178 -16.29 -6.09 15.91
CA LYS A 178 -16.63 -4.68 15.77
C LYS A 178 -15.89 -4.04 14.60
N THR A 179 -16.64 -3.57 13.61
CA THR A 179 -16.11 -2.70 12.55
C THR A 179 -15.96 -1.26 13.06
N PRO A 180 -14.82 -0.59 12.82
CA PRO A 180 -14.64 0.84 13.15
C PRO A 180 -15.64 1.74 12.41
N SER A 181 -15.97 2.91 12.99
CA SER A 181 -16.80 3.89 12.31
C SER A 181 -16.01 4.67 11.24
N PRO A 182 -16.66 5.20 10.18
CA PRO A 182 -15.98 6.01 9.17
C PRO A 182 -15.19 7.22 9.70
N ALA A 183 -15.63 7.79 10.83
CA ALA A 183 -14.96 8.91 11.49
C ALA A 183 -13.79 8.45 12.37
N GLY A 184 -13.89 7.29 13.03
CA GLY A 184 -12.84 6.76 13.90
C GLY A 184 -11.72 6.04 13.15
N TYR A 185 -12.04 5.44 12.00
CA TYR A 185 -11.10 4.59 11.26
C TYR A 185 -9.80 5.28 10.86
N PRO A 186 -9.77 6.51 10.30
CA PRO A 186 -8.51 7.17 9.94
C PRO A 186 -7.52 7.29 11.10
N GLY A 187 -8.01 7.67 12.29
CA GLY A 187 -7.15 7.81 13.47
C GLY A 187 -6.61 6.46 13.95
N LEU A 188 -7.46 5.43 13.97
CA LEU A 188 -7.05 4.06 14.28
C LEU A 188 -6.00 3.56 13.28
N ARG A 189 -6.28 3.69 11.98
CA ARG A 189 -5.40 3.20 10.91
C ARG A 189 -4.03 3.88 10.94
N ARG A 190 -3.95 5.19 11.21
CA ARG A 190 -2.66 5.88 11.40
C ARG A 190 -1.85 5.32 12.56
N ARG A 191 -2.50 5.04 13.69
CA ARG A 191 -1.83 4.42 14.83
C ARG A 191 -1.38 3.00 14.49
N ALA A 192 -2.22 2.18 13.87
CA ALA A 192 -1.94 0.79 13.53
C ALA A 192 -1.01 0.60 12.30
N SER A 193 -0.62 1.66 11.59
CA SER A 193 0.23 1.58 10.40
C SER A 193 1.69 2.00 10.69
N ALA A 194 2.25 1.50 11.81
CA ALA A 194 3.65 1.71 12.21
C ALA A 194 4.16 3.17 12.07
N PRO A 195 3.58 4.16 12.77
CA PRO A 195 3.92 5.58 12.61
C PRO A 195 5.41 5.92 12.83
N PHE A 196 6.13 5.10 13.62
CA PHE A 196 7.57 5.25 13.86
C PHE A 196 8.42 5.09 12.59
N LEU A 197 7.89 4.50 11.51
CA LEU A 197 8.60 4.43 10.22
C LEU A 197 8.87 5.82 9.62
N TYR A 198 8.04 6.83 9.93
CA TYR A 198 8.25 8.20 9.47
C TYR A 198 9.46 8.86 10.17
N ASP A 199 9.75 8.50 11.41
CA ASP A 199 10.95 9.00 12.12
C ASP A 199 12.24 8.46 11.49
N LEU A 200 12.19 7.30 10.82
CA LEU A 200 13.36 6.68 10.19
C LEU A 200 13.84 7.41 8.93
N VAL A 201 13.08 8.39 8.43
CA VAL A 201 13.53 9.28 7.34
C VAL A 201 14.78 10.07 7.77
N GLU A 202 14.78 10.58 8.99
CA GLU A 202 15.89 11.35 9.58
C GLU A 202 17.22 10.57 9.62
N PRO A 203 17.33 9.38 10.25
CA PRO A 203 18.55 8.58 10.24
C PRO A 203 18.94 8.07 8.85
N THR A 204 17.98 7.82 7.96
CA THR A 204 18.30 7.39 6.60
C THR A 204 18.95 8.51 5.79
N LEU A 205 18.52 9.76 5.99
CA LEU A 205 19.16 10.94 5.40
C LEU A 205 20.38 11.44 6.20
N GLY A 206 20.49 11.04 7.47
CA GLY A 206 21.48 11.58 8.42
C GLY A 206 21.23 13.05 8.76
N ILE A 207 19.95 13.42 8.87
CA ILE A 207 19.49 14.78 9.15
C ILE A 207 18.50 14.65 10.31
N GLU A 208 18.67 15.42 11.38
CA GLU A 208 17.69 15.49 12.47
C GLU A 208 16.85 16.76 12.32
N LEU A 209 15.52 16.63 12.41
CA LEU A 209 14.63 17.78 12.38
C LEU A 209 14.83 18.64 13.64
N PRO A 210 14.82 19.97 13.51
CA PRO A 210 14.73 20.85 14.66
C PRO A 210 13.50 20.48 15.52
N PRO A 211 13.65 20.27 16.85
CA PRO A 211 12.57 19.74 17.71
C PRO A 211 11.26 20.53 17.68
N ARG A 212 11.31 21.82 17.34
CA ARG A 212 10.14 22.69 17.26
C ARG A 212 9.26 22.45 16.02
N LEU A 213 9.82 21.92 14.92
CA LEU A 213 9.07 21.73 13.67
C LEU A 213 8.00 20.63 13.78
N PRO A 214 8.28 19.43 14.34
CA PRO A 214 7.28 18.38 14.46
C PRO A 214 6.06 18.72 15.32
N LEU A 215 6.19 19.74 16.17
CA LEU A 215 5.11 20.23 17.03
C LEU A 215 4.14 21.17 16.28
N THR A 216 4.51 21.65 15.09
CA THR A 216 3.69 22.59 14.31
C THR A 216 2.48 21.90 13.66
N PRO A 217 1.33 22.59 13.53
CA PRO A 217 0.16 22.03 12.85
C PRO A 217 0.43 21.65 11.38
N GLY A 218 1.23 22.45 10.67
CA GLY A 218 1.58 22.18 9.27
C GLY A 218 2.35 20.87 9.10
N TRP A 219 3.34 20.62 9.96
CA TRP A 219 4.10 19.36 9.93
C TRP A 219 3.23 18.16 10.27
N LYS A 220 2.40 18.26 11.31
CA LYS A 220 1.46 17.18 11.69
C LYS A 220 0.50 16.86 10.55
N ALA A 221 -0.09 17.88 9.92
CA ALA A 221 -0.99 17.70 8.79
C ALA A 221 -0.30 17.01 7.60
N LEU A 222 0.96 17.35 7.32
CA LEU A 222 1.76 16.70 6.28
C LEU A 222 1.99 15.21 6.58
N VAL A 223 2.47 14.89 7.78
CA VAL A 223 2.80 13.50 8.16
C VAL A 223 1.53 12.66 8.24
N GLU A 224 0.49 13.12 8.93
CA GLU A 224 -0.79 12.41 9.04
C GLU A 224 -1.47 12.23 7.68
N GLY A 225 -1.44 13.26 6.83
CA GLY A 225 -2.02 13.17 5.49
C GLY A 225 -1.28 12.19 4.60
N THR A 226 0.05 12.17 4.71
CA THR A 226 0.89 11.21 4.00
C THR A 226 0.65 9.77 4.49
N ALA A 227 0.52 9.57 5.80
CA ALA A 227 0.18 8.28 6.41
C ALA A 227 -1.17 7.76 5.92
N ASP A 228 -2.18 8.65 5.85
CA ASP A 228 -3.48 8.30 5.29
C ASP A 228 -3.40 7.90 3.82
N LEU A 229 -2.65 8.63 2.99
CA LEU A 229 -2.49 8.28 1.58
C LEU A 229 -1.82 6.91 1.40
N VAL A 230 -0.79 6.61 2.19
CA VAL A 230 -0.12 5.29 2.17
C VAL A 230 -1.08 4.19 2.61
N ALA A 231 -1.74 4.36 3.75
CA ALA A 231 -2.60 3.35 4.35
C ALA A 231 -3.88 3.12 3.53
N TRP A 232 -4.58 4.17 3.08
CA TRP A 232 -5.82 4.00 2.31
C TRP A 232 -5.54 3.43 0.92
N SER A 233 -4.38 3.74 0.33
CA SER A 233 -3.95 3.09 -0.91
C SER A 233 -3.66 1.61 -0.70
N ASN A 234 -3.07 1.23 0.44
CA ASN A 234 -2.92 -0.17 0.84
C ASN A 234 -4.30 -0.83 0.94
N ASP A 235 -5.23 -0.23 1.68
CA ASP A 235 -6.58 -0.75 1.88
C ASP A 235 -7.29 -1.04 0.56
N VAL A 236 -7.16 -0.17 -0.45
CA VAL A 236 -7.75 -0.42 -1.79
C VAL A 236 -7.15 -1.67 -2.46
N VAL A 237 -5.83 -1.86 -2.36
CA VAL A 237 -5.12 -2.97 -3.00
C VAL A 237 -5.32 -4.29 -2.24
N SER A 238 -5.32 -4.25 -0.91
CA SER A 238 -5.43 -5.42 -0.05
C SER A 238 -6.88 -5.85 0.21
N HIS A 239 -7.87 -4.99 -0.05
CA HIS A 239 -9.28 -5.20 0.30
C HIS A 239 -9.80 -6.60 -0.06
N ARG A 240 -9.51 -7.09 -1.27
CA ARG A 240 -10.01 -8.40 -1.72
C ARG A 240 -9.48 -9.55 -0.84
N GLU A 241 -8.20 -9.53 -0.50
CA GLU A 241 -7.58 -10.58 0.31
C GLU A 241 -8.03 -10.48 1.78
N GLU A 242 -8.12 -9.26 2.31
CA GLU A 242 -8.57 -9.00 3.68
C GLU A 242 -10.05 -9.34 3.88
N ALA A 243 -10.92 -8.96 2.95
CA ALA A 243 -12.33 -9.30 2.98
C ALA A 243 -12.57 -10.82 2.94
N ALA A 244 -11.72 -11.56 2.20
CA ALA A 244 -11.79 -13.03 2.17
C ALA A 244 -11.41 -13.68 3.52
N ARG A 245 -10.64 -12.98 4.36
CA ARG A 245 -10.31 -13.39 5.73
C ARG A 245 -11.30 -12.87 6.78
N GLY A 246 -12.26 -12.04 6.36
CA GLY A 246 -13.22 -11.39 7.25
C GLY A 246 -12.63 -10.21 8.03
N ASP A 247 -11.48 -9.67 7.62
CA ASP A 247 -10.94 -8.47 8.29
C ASP A 247 -11.72 -7.22 7.87
N THR A 248 -12.15 -6.46 8.88
CA THR A 248 -12.92 -5.23 8.73
C THR A 248 -12.08 -3.97 8.98
N HIS A 249 -10.79 -4.09 9.30
CA HIS A 249 -9.84 -2.99 9.48
C HIS A 249 -9.31 -2.49 8.13
N ASN A 250 -10.25 -2.14 7.24
CA ASN A 250 -9.99 -1.66 5.89
C ASN A 250 -10.97 -0.54 5.55
N HIS A 251 -10.51 0.56 4.95
CA HIS A 251 -11.37 1.72 4.69
C HIS A 251 -12.57 1.39 3.79
N VAL A 252 -12.35 0.51 2.80
CA VAL A 252 -13.39 0.05 1.87
C VAL A 252 -14.45 -0.76 2.63
N ALA A 253 -14.03 -1.63 3.54
CA ALA A 253 -14.93 -2.40 4.39
C ALA A 253 -15.72 -1.51 5.36
N VAL A 254 -15.06 -0.54 5.98
CA VAL A 254 -15.67 0.43 6.90
C VAL A 254 -16.75 1.27 6.21
N LEU A 255 -16.46 1.82 5.02
CA LEU A 255 -17.44 2.59 4.26
C LEU A 255 -18.57 1.71 3.72
N GLY A 256 -18.24 0.49 3.28
CA GLY A 256 -19.22 -0.50 2.85
C GLY A 256 -20.25 -0.81 3.94
N ALA A 257 -19.77 -1.14 5.14
CA ALA A 257 -20.63 -1.45 6.29
C ALA A 257 -21.46 -0.24 6.73
N ALA A 258 -20.86 0.95 6.81
CA ALA A 258 -21.55 2.15 7.31
C ALA A 258 -22.63 2.69 6.37
N HIS A 259 -22.48 2.49 5.05
CA HIS A 259 -23.37 3.05 4.04
C HIS A 259 -24.19 2.00 3.28
N GLY A 260 -24.07 0.72 3.62
CA GLY A 260 -24.74 -0.38 2.92
C GLY A 260 -24.28 -0.53 1.46
N LEU A 261 -23.02 -0.21 1.16
CA LEU A 261 -22.48 -0.22 -0.18
C LEU A 261 -21.85 -1.57 -0.53
N THR A 262 -21.94 -1.95 -1.81
CA THR A 262 -21.16 -3.06 -2.37
C THR A 262 -19.70 -2.65 -2.59
N ALA A 263 -18.81 -3.62 -2.85
CA ALA A 263 -17.37 -3.37 -2.95
C ALA A 263 -17.00 -2.28 -3.98
N GLY A 264 -17.64 -2.24 -5.16
CA GLY A 264 -17.34 -1.25 -6.20
C GLY A 264 -17.56 0.20 -5.73
N PRO A 265 -18.79 0.59 -5.34
CA PRO A 265 -19.06 1.93 -4.80
C PRO A 265 -18.22 2.29 -3.55
N SER A 266 -17.90 1.32 -2.69
CA SER A 266 -17.00 1.55 -1.55
C SER A 266 -15.58 1.90 -2.01
N LEU A 267 -15.06 1.21 -3.03
CA LEU A 267 -13.75 1.49 -3.61
C LEU A 267 -13.72 2.89 -4.23
N ASP A 268 -14.75 3.27 -4.98
CA ASP A 268 -14.86 4.61 -5.57
C ASP A 268 -14.90 5.70 -4.49
N ALA A 269 -15.62 5.47 -3.40
CA ALA A 269 -15.68 6.39 -2.27
C ALA A 269 -14.31 6.56 -1.58
N VAL A 270 -13.56 5.47 -1.38
CA VAL A 270 -12.20 5.53 -0.83
C VAL A 270 -11.25 6.24 -1.80
N ALA A 271 -11.33 5.96 -3.10
CA ALA A 271 -10.52 6.65 -4.12
C ALA A 271 -10.78 8.17 -4.13
N GLY A 272 -12.03 8.60 -3.97
CA GLY A 272 -12.39 10.02 -3.80
C GLY A 272 -11.76 10.64 -2.54
N ARG A 273 -11.73 9.91 -1.43
CA ARG A 273 -11.07 10.38 -0.18
C ARG A 273 -9.55 10.47 -0.34
N ILE A 274 -8.92 9.52 -1.03
CA ILE A 274 -7.49 9.57 -1.36
C ILE A 274 -7.18 10.81 -2.19
N ALA A 275 -8.00 11.11 -3.21
CA ALA A 275 -7.82 12.30 -4.03
C ALA A 275 -7.90 13.61 -3.20
N ALA A 276 -8.92 13.75 -2.36
CA ALA A 276 -9.07 14.91 -1.48
C ALA A 276 -7.89 15.04 -0.50
N ARG A 277 -7.46 13.93 0.10
CA ARG A 277 -6.32 13.92 1.04
C ARG A 277 -5.00 14.33 0.38
N ALA A 278 -4.81 14.04 -0.91
CA ALA A 278 -3.64 14.47 -1.66
C ALA A 278 -3.59 16.00 -1.85
N GLU A 279 -4.75 16.64 -2.03
CA GLU A 279 -4.86 18.11 -2.07
C GLU A 279 -4.54 18.73 -0.71
N GLU A 280 -5.02 18.13 0.38
CA GLU A 280 -4.71 18.55 1.76
C GLU A 280 -3.22 18.42 2.07
N VAL A 281 -2.56 17.32 1.67
CA VAL A 281 -1.10 17.15 1.80
C VAL A 281 -0.35 18.23 1.02
N THR A 282 -0.80 18.56 -0.19
CA THR A 282 -0.21 19.64 -0.99
C THR A 282 -0.34 20.99 -0.27
N ALA A 283 -1.48 21.27 0.35
CA ALA A 283 -1.68 22.47 1.16
C ALA A 283 -0.78 22.47 2.41
N ALA A 284 -0.63 21.32 3.08
CA ALA A 284 0.25 21.18 4.24
C ALA A 284 1.73 21.45 3.91
N VAL A 285 2.22 20.96 2.76
CA VAL A 285 3.58 21.28 2.27
C VAL A 285 3.77 22.79 2.11
N LYS A 286 2.80 23.48 1.51
CA LYS A 286 2.82 24.95 1.36
C LYS A 286 2.82 25.65 2.72
N ALA A 287 2.01 25.17 3.67
CA ALA A 287 1.93 25.71 5.02
C ALA A 287 3.25 25.56 5.79
N VAL A 288 3.92 24.40 5.67
CA VAL A 288 5.23 24.17 6.27
C VAL A 288 6.25 25.15 5.69
N HIS A 289 6.43 25.18 4.36
CA HIS A 289 7.35 26.11 3.71
C HIS A 289 7.09 27.56 4.11
N GLY A 290 5.83 28.01 4.02
CA GLY A 290 5.46 29.38 4.35
C GLY A 290 5.65 29.74 5.82
N SER A 291 5.87 28.77 6.71
CA SER A 291 6.12 29.00 8.13
C SER A 291 7.61 29.04 8.51
N LEU A 292 8.52 28.57 7.65
CA LEU A 292 9.91 28.34 8.04
C LEU A 292 10.64 29.62 8.46
N ASP A 293 10.51 30.69 7.67
CA ASP A 293 11.10 32.01 7.98
C ASP A 293 10.51 32.59 9.27
N ARG A 294 9.19 32.50 9.44
CA ARG A 294 8.49 32.99 10.64
C ARG A 294 8.92 32.24 11.91
N LEU A 295 9.30 30.97 11.77
CA LEU A 295 9.82 30.13 12.84
C LEU A 295 11.34 30.28 13.05
N GLY A 296 11.98 31.20 12.32
CA GLY A 296 13.39 31.54 12.50
C GLY A 296 14.36 30.42 12.16
N PHE A 297 14.03 29.55 11.20
CA PHE A 297 14.98 28.54 10.71
C PHE A 297 16.03 29.18 9.80
N SER A 298 17.30 28.86 10.04
CA SER A 298 18.40 29.25 9.17
C SER A 298 18.27 28.61 7.78
N ALA A 299 18.92 29.19 6.77
CA ALA A 299 18.91 28.63 5.41
C ALA A 299 19.38 27.16 5.35
N ALA A 300 20.35 26.78 6.19
CA ALA A 300 20.80 25.40 6.31
C ALA A 300 19.72 24.47 6.88
N GLU A 301 19.06 24.88 7.97
CA GLU A 301 17.93 24.12 8.54
C GLU A 301 16.77 23.99 7.54
N GLN A 302 16.47 25.05 6.78
CA GLN A 302 15.42 25.02 5.76
C GLN A 302 15.74 24.03 4.65
N ALA A 303 17.00 23.97 4.19
CA ALA A 303 17.44 22.98 3.20
C ALA A 303 17.32 21.54 3.73
N ASP A 304 17.67 21.33 5.00
CA ASP A 304 17.54 20.04 5.69
C ASP A 304 16.08 19.59 5.82
N ILE A 305 15.21 20.51 6.26
CA ILE A 305 13.76 20.30 6.35
C ILE A 305 13.18 19.96 4.98
N ALA A 306 13.58 20.67 3.92
CA ALA A 306 13.11 20.41 2.57
C ALA A 306 13.46 19.00 2.08
N ARG A 307 14.65 18.49 2.43
CA ARG A 307 15.08 17.12 2.08
C ARG A 307 14.23 16.06 2.78
N ILE A 308 13.94 16.22 4.07
CA ILE A 308 13.08 15.29 4.83
C ILE A 308 11.64 15.38 4.32
N MET A 309 11.11 16.58 4.18
CA MET A 309 9.76 16.83 3.70
C MET A 309 9.52 16.22 2.31
N LYS A 310 10.53 16.27 1.43
CA LYS A 310 10.46 15.62 0.11
C LYS A 310 10.24 14.12 0.23
N VAL A 311 10.99 13.42 1.09
CA VAL A 311 10.81 11.97 1.29
C VAL A 311 9.41 11.66 1.84
N VAL A 312 8.97 12.40 2.87
CA VAL A 312 7.63 12.23 3.45
C VAL A 312 6.56 12.41 2.37
N ARG A 313 6.58 13.53 1.65
CA ARG A 313 5.61 13.83 0.58
C ARG A 313 5.61 12.79 -0.54
N ASP A 314 6.77 12.26 -0.92
CA ASP A 314 6.90 11.33 -2.04
C ASP A 314 6.63 9.87 -1.63
N ALA A 315 6.55 9.57 -0.33
CA ALA A 315 6.32 8.23 0.20
C ALA A 315 5.06 7.53 -0.33
N PRO A 316 3.89 8.19 -0.50
CA PRO A 316 2.69 7.54 -1.04
C PRO A 316 2.90 7.02 -2.45
N ARG A 317 3.61 7.78 -3.28
CA ARG A 317 3.96 7.37 -4.64
C ARG A 317 4.92 6.18 -4.64
N ALA A 318 6.00 6.27 -3.86
CA ALA A 318 6.97 5.19 -3.74
C ALA A 318 6.30 3.89 -3.26
N HIS A 319 5.39 4.00 -2.30
CA HIS A 319 4.60 2.89 -1.79
C HIS A 319 3.63 2.32 -2.83
N LEU A 320 2.89 3.15 -3.59
CA LEU A 320 2.01 2.68 -4.67
C LEU A 320 2.76 1.94 -5.78
N GLU A 321 3.91 2.48 -6.21
CA GLU A 321 4.77 1.82 -7.21
C GLU A 321 5.30 0.48 -6.67
N TRP A 322 5.63 0.43 -5.39
CA TRP A 322 6.00 -0.81 -4.70
C TRP A 322 4.84 -1.81 -4.59
N LEU A 323 3.63 -1.37 -4.23
CA LEU A 323 2.43 -2.23 -4.17
C LEU A 323 2.19 -2.93 -5.50
N TRP A 324 2.43 -2.23 -6.62
CA TRP A 324 2.26 -2.79 -7.96
C TRP A 324 3.25 -3.92 -8.25
N GLU A 325 4.52 -3.79 -7.87
CA GLU A 325 5.54 -4.82 -8.13
C GLU A 325 5.64 -5.90 -7.05
N SER A 326 5.19 -5.61 -5.84
CA SER A 326 5.35 -6.46 -4.67
C SER A 326 4.54 -7.74 -4.83
N GLY A 327 5.14 -8.87 -4.42
CA GLY A 327 4.46 -10.15 -4.36
C GLY A 327 3.76 -10.40 -3.01
N ARG A 328 3.77 -9.42 -2.08
CA ARG A 328 3.16 -9.54 -0.75
C ARG A 328 1.66 -9.85 -0.82
N TYR A 329 0.93 -9.12 -1.67
CA TYR A 329 -0.54 -9.19 -1.83
C TYR A 329 -1.01 -9.97 -3.08
N ARG A 330 -0.14 -10.78 -3.69
CA ARG A 330 -0.47 -11.55 -4.90
C ARG A 330 -0.87 -13.00 -4.60
N THR A 331 -1.11 -13.32 -3.34
CA THR A 331 -1.13 -14.72 -2.89
C THR A 331 -2.47 -15.42 -3.17
N ALA A 332 -3.49 -14.72 -3.69
CA ALA A 332 -4.75 -15.33 -4.14
C ALA A 332 -4.99 -15.38 -5.67
N GLN A 333 -3.96 -15.21 -6.51
CA GLN A 333 -4.09 -15.40 -7.97
C GLN A 333 -3.51 -16.72 -8.50
N ARG A 334 -2.97 -17.58 -7.63
CA ARG A 334 -2.42 -18.89 -8.02
C ARG A 334 -3.29 -20.06 -7.54
N THR A 335 -4.46 -20.21 -8.14
CA THR A 335 -5.00 -21.52 -8.59
C THR A 335 -5.97 -21.28 -9.74
N VAL A 336 -5.52 -20.59 -10.78
CA VAL A 336 -5.89 -21.04 -12.12
C VAL A 336 -4.64 -21.76 -12.56
N ALA A 337 -4.66 -23.09 -12.55
CA ALA A 337 -3.67 -23.85 -13.30
C ALA A 337 -3.59 -23.15 -14.65
N GLN A 338 -2.39 -22.72 -15.05
CA GLN A 338 -2.18 -22.34 -16.44
C GLN A 338 -2.60 -23.58 -17.23
N HIS A 339 -3.84 -23.57 -17.73
CA HIS A 339 -4.27 -24.49 -18.74
C HIS A 339 -3.39 -24.13 -19.93
N VAL A 340 -2.25 -24.82 -20.02
CA VAL A 340 -1.58 -25.01 -21.28
C VAL A 340 -2.57 -25.88 -22.04
N PRO A 341 -3.30 -25.35 -23.04
CA PRO A 341 -4.08 -26.23 -23.88
C PRO A 341 -3.10 -27.26 -24.43
N GLU A 342 -3.42 -28.54 -24.30
CA GLU A 342 -2.65 -29.57 -24.98
C GLU A 342 -2.53 -29.15 -26.45
N PRO A 343 -1.35 -29.31 -27.08
CA PRO A 343 -1.21 -29.03 -28.50
C PRO A 343 -2.22 -29.88 -29.26
N HIS A 344 -3.28 -29.24 -29.73
CA HIS A 344 -4.25 -29.85 -30.61
C HIS A 344 -3.50 -30.19 -31.90
N VAL A 345 -3.21 -31.48 -32.08
CA VAL A 345 -2.81 -32.02 -33.38
C VAL A 345 -4.12 -32.23 -34.14
N PRO A 346 -4.44 -31.43 -35.16
CA PRO A 346 -5.62 -31.70 -35.97
C PRO A 346 -5.49 -33.07 -36.60
N GLU A 347 -6.50 -33.91 -36.44
CA GLU A 347 -6.57 -35.17 -37.20
C GLU A 347 -6.56 -34.85 -38.70
N PRO A 348 -5.82 -35.61 -39.52
CA PRO A 348 -5.81 -35.40 -40.96
C PRO A 348 -7.22 -35.61 -41.53
N HIS A 349 -7.86 -34.52 -41.90
CA HIS A 349 -9.13 -34.54 -42.61
C HIS A 349 -8.91 -35.15 -44.00
N VAL A 350 -9.48 -36.33 -44.24
CA VAL A 350 -9.61 -36.92 -45.57
C VAL A 350 -10.96 -36.47 -46.13
N PRO A 351 -11.00 -35.68 -47.22
CA PRO A 351 -12.27 -35.27 -47.81
C PRO A 351 -13.02 -36.49 -48.34
N GLU A 352 -14.24 -36.71 -47.87
CA GLU A 352 -15.15 -37.67 -48.50
C GLU A 352 -15.47 -37.20 -49.92
N GLN A 353 -15.32 -38.10 -50.89
CA GLN A 353 -15.69 -37.86 -52.28
C GLN A 353 -17.21 -37.74 -52.40
N HIS A 354 -17.70 -36.50 -52.42
CA HIS A 354 -19.10 -36.24 -52.73
C HIS A 354 -19.33 -36.39 -54.24
N VAL A 355 -20.13 -37.38 -54.62
CA VAL A 355 -20.67 -37.52 -55.97
C VAL A 355 -22.08 -36.90 -55.96
N PRO A 356 -22.34 -35.81 -56.71
CA PRO A 356 -23.65 -35.18 -56.69
C PRO A 356 -24.68 -36.02 -57.46
N GLU A 357 -25.80 -36.32 -56.82
CA GLU A 357 -26.97 -36.92 -57.48
C GLU A 357 -27.61 -35.89 -58.44
N ARG A 358 -28.00 -36.37 -59.62
CA ARG A 358 -28.70 -35.55 -60.64
C ARG A 358 -30.11 -35.24 -60.15
N HIS A 359 -30.42 -33.97 -59.97
CA HIS A 359 -31.77 -33.49 -59.69
C HIS A 359 -32.46 -33.11 -61.02
N GLU A 360 -33.58 -33.77 -61.35
CA GLU A 360 -34.50 -33.31 -62.41
C GLU A 360 -35.57 -32.38 -61.80
N PRO A 361 -35.91 -31.24 -62.41
CA PRO A 361 -36.88 -30.31 -61.83
C PRO A 361 -38.32 -30.79 -62.04
N GLY A 362 -39.01 -31.12 -60.94
CA GLY A 362 -40.47 -31.25 -60.91
C GLY A 362 -41.15 -29.88 -60.95
N GLN A 363 -42.24 -29.78 -61.70
CA GLN A 363 -43.03 -28.56 -61.91
C GLN A 363 -43.61 -28.03 -60.59
N TYR A 364 -43.42 -26.74 -60.31
CA TYR A 364 -44.02 -26.02 -59.19
C TYR A 364 -45.10 -25.06 -59.74
N GLU A 365 -46.35 -25.22 -59.31
CA GLU A 365 -47.41 -24.23 -59.50
C GLU A 365 -47.59 -23.40 -58.20
N PRO A 366 -47.65 -22.06 -58.28
CA PRO A 366 -47.82 -21.24 -57.08
C PRO A 366 -49.31 -21.08 -56.70
N GLU A 367 -49.65 -21.51 -55.48
CA GLU A 367 -50.92 -21.16 -54.82
C GLU A 367 -50.95 -19.66 -54.43
N GLN A 368 -52.12 -19.06 -54.61
CA GLN A 368 -52.41 -17.64 -54.48
C GLN A 368 -52.34 -17.16 -53.03
N TYR A 369 -51.59 -16.10 -52.77
CA TYR A 369 -51.55 -15.39 -51.47
C TYR A 369 -52.15 -13.98 -51.63
N GLU A 370 -53.24 -13.71 -50.93
CA GLU A 370 -53.92 -12.40 -50.80
C GLU A 370 -53.50 -11.75 -49.46
N PRO A 371 -53.04 -10.48 -49.43
CA PRO A 371 -52.66 -9.81 -48.19
C PRO A 371 -53.76 -8.88 -47.64
N GLU A 372 -54.33 -9.21 -46.47
CA GLU A 372 -55.18 -8.28 -45.71
C GLU A 372 -54.37 -7.47 -44.68
N GLN A 373 -54.30 -6.16 -44.97
CA GLN A 373 -54.41 -4.98 -44.09
C GLN A 373 -53.89 -5.07 -42.63
N TYR A 374 -52.76 -4.40 -42.38
CA TYR A 374 -52.39 -3.89 -41.06
C TYR A 374 -52.37 -2.36 -41.09
N ASP A 375 -53.32 -1.75 -40.39
CA ASP A 375 -53.44 -0.31 -40.16
C ASP A 375 -52.83 -0.01 -38.78
N GLY A 376 -51.81 0.87 -38.73
CA GLY A 376 -50.99 1.02 -37.53
C GLY A 376 -49.99 2.18 -37.61
N LEU A 377 -50.54 3.40 -37.52
CA LEU A 377 -49.91 4.70 -37.28
C LEU A 377 -48.50 4.70 -36.64
N LEU A 378 -47.52 5.20 -37.40
CA LEU A 378 -46.33 5.88 -36.87
C LEU A 378 -46.09 7.17 -37.68
N SER A 379 -46.50 8.31 -37.13
CA SER A 379 -46.02 9.63 -37.59
C SER A 379 -44.90 10.09 -36.66
N VAL A 380 -43.68 10.16 -37.19
CA VAL A 380 -42.57 10.93 -36.61
C VAL A 380 -42.15 11.94 -37.65
N SER A 381 -42.46 13.22 -37.39
CA SER A 381 -42.09 14.34 -38.24
C SER A 381 -40.66 14.78 -37.92
N LEU A 382 -39.77 14.70 -38.90
CA LEU A 382 -38.42 15.27 -38.88
C LEU A 382 -38.47 16.64 -39.58
N SER A 383 -38.22 17.71 -38.85
CA SER A 383 -38.00 19.04 -39.42
C SER A 383 -36.50 19.28 -39.59
N ARG A 384 -36.07 19.48 -40.84
CA ARG A 384 -34.74 19.94 -41.22
C ARG A 384 -34.66 21.47 -41.15
N VAL A 385 -33.51 21.92 -40.65
CA VAL A 385 -32.64 23.02 -41.12
C VAL A 385 -33.23 23.94 -42.21
N ASP A 386 -33.34 25.22 -41.87
CA ASP A 386 -32.71 26.37 -42.55
C ASP A 386 -32.33 27.44 -41.52
#